data_AF-A0A7S1HZL1-F1
#
_entry.id   AF-A0A7S1HZL1-F1
#
_cell.length_a   1.000
_cell.length_b   1.000
_cell.length_c   1.000
_cell.angle_alpha   90.00
_cell.angle_beta   90.00
_cell.angle_gamma   90.00
#
_symmetry.space_group_name_H-M   'P 1'
#
loop_
_entity.id
_entity.type
_entity.pdbx_description
1 polymer ?
#
loop_
_entity_poly.entity_id
_entity_poly.type
_entity_poly.pdbx_seq_one_letter_code
_entity_poly.pdbx_strand_id
1 'polypeptide(L)'
;GYCMFGAVFFGHVSMHFATLEQTAVTLFAVLNGDVVLDIFNALDDPNDKFVSYVSRLYLYTFIPLMIYGLVNIFLVITEEAYRQSVIQADEEMRKRTDKRTDLWADLETWASMEQVARQAQQYLSPARRELF
;
A
#
# COMPACT_ATOMS: atom_id res chain seq x y z
N GLY A 1 -2.62 26.65 -4.45
CA GLY A 1 -1.91 27.40 -5.49
C GLY A 1 -2.64 27.31 -6.81
N TYR A 2 -2.51 26.17 -7.50
CA TYR A 2 -3.12 25.92 -8.82
C TYR A 2 -4.62 26.25 -8.89
N CYS A 3 -5.46 25.80 -7.94
CA CYS A 3 -6.90 26.14 -7.98
C CYS A 3 -7.19 27.64 -7.96
N MET A 4 -6.48 28.40 -7.11
CA MET A 4 -6.70 29.84 -6.98
C MET A 4 -6.19 30.58 -8.22
N PHE A 5 -5.02 30.20 -8.74
CA PHE A 5 -4.49 30.75 -9.98
C PHE A 5 -5.43 30.45 -11.16
N GLY A 6 -5.88 29.20 -11.29
CA GLY A 6 -6.78 28.79 -12.35
C GLY A 6 -8.11 29.56 -12.32
N ALA A 7 -8.71 29.71 -11.14
CA ALA A 7 -9.96 30.44 -10.99
C ALA A 7 -9.82 31.94 -11.35
N VAL A 8 -8.74 32.58 -10.92
CA VAL A 8 -8.52 34.01 -11.17
C VAL A 8 -8.12 34.28 -12.62
N PHE A 9 -7.24 33.45 -13.20
CA PHE A 9 -6.68 33.71 -14.52
C PHE A 9 -7.60 33.20 -15.64
N PHE A 10 -8.15 31.99 -15.52
CA PHE A 10 -8.95 31.35 -16.57
C PHE A 10 -10.47 31.49 -16.38
N GLY A 11 -10.94 32.11 -15.29
CA GLY A 11 -12.37 32.21 -14.99
C GLY A 11 -13.18 32.97 -16.05
N HIS A 12 -12.55 33.84 -16.84
CA HIS A 12 -13.20 34.54 -17.95
C HIS A 12 -13.17 33.74 -19.27
N VAL A 13 -12.31 32.73 -19.37
CA VAL A 13 -12.08 31.94 -20.59
C VAL A 13 -13.00 30.72 -20.63
N SER A 14 -13.19 30.05 -19.49
CA SER A 14 -13.94 28.80 -19.41
C SER A 14 -14.80 28.72 -18.16
N MET A 15 -16.02 28.19 -18.32
CA MET A 15 -16.94 27.90 -17.21
C MET A 15 -16.36 26.88 -16.21
N HIS A 16 -15.42 26.04 -16.64
CA HIS A 16 -14.73 25.09 -15.76
C HIS A 16 -13.88 25.79 -14.69
N PHE A 17 -13.48 27.05 -14.94
CA PHE A 17 -12.63 27.84 -14.04
C PHE A 17 -13.36 29.06 -13.47
N ALA A 18 -14.67 29.21 -13.68
CA ALA A 18 -15.41 30.41 -13.29
C ALA A 18 -15.45 30.64 -11.77
N THR A 19 -15.40 29.56 -10.98
CA THR A 19 -15.33 29.62 -9.51
C THR A 19 -14.22 28.74 -8.96
N LEU A 20 -13.81 29.01 -7.72
CA LEU A 20 -12.81 28.19 -7.03
C LEU A 20 -13.25 26.73 -6.87
N GLU A 21 -14.55 26.51 -6.62
CA GLU A 21 -15.14 25.18 -6.48
C GLU A 21 -15.08 24.41 -7.81
N GLN A 22 -15.58 25.02 -8.89
CA GLN A 22 -15.53 24.40 -10.22
C GLN A 22 -14.10 24.11 -10.64
N THR A 23 -13.18 25.04 -10.38
CA THR A 23 -11.77 24.85 -10.66
C THR A 23 -11.19 23.66 -9.89
N ALA A 24 -11.54 23.51 -8.61
CA ALA A 24 -11.08 22.38 -7.80
C ALA A 24 -11.63 21.04 -8.34
N VAL A 25 -12.91 20.98 -8.70
CA VAL A 25 -13.54 19.79 -9.31
C VAL A 25 -12.89 19.45 -10.64
N THR A 26 -12.68 20.44 -11.52
CA THR A 26 -12.02 20.25 -12.81
C THR A 26 -10.59 19.75 -12.64
N LEU A 27 -9.81 20.35 -11.74
CA LEU A 27 -8.43 19.92 -11.48
C LEU A 27 -8.37 18.52 -10.85
N PHE A 28 -9.37 18.14 -10.03
CA PHE A 28 -9.50 16.78 -9.52
C PHE A 28 -9.80 15.78 -10.65
N ALA A 29 -10.69 16.11 -11.57
CA ALA A 29 -10.97 15.27 -12.73
C ALA A 29 -9.74 15.13 -13.64
N VAL A 30 -9.00 16.22 -13.88
CA VAL A 30 -7.74 16.22 -14.64
C VAL A 30 -6.65 15.39 -13.95
N LEU A 31 -6.56 15.44 -12.62
CA LEU A 31 -5.63 14.61 -11.84
C LEU A 31 -5.86 13.11 -12.06
N ASN A 32 -7.13 12.70 -12.17
CA ASN A 32 -7.51 11.31 -12.46
C ASN A 32 -7.43 10.95 -13.96
N GLY A 33 -7.16 11.93 -14.83
CA GLY A 33 -7.02 11.71 -16.28
C GLY A 33 -8.34 11.71 -17.06
N ASP A 34 -9.44 12.17 -16.49
CA ASP A 34 -10.79 12.07 -17.09
C ASP A 34 -11.01 13.04 -18.27
N VAL A 35 -10.95 14.35 -17.99
CA VAL A 35 -11.36 15.41 -18.96
C VAL A 35 -10.17 16.17 -19.56
N VAL A 36 -9.01 15.54 -19.68
CA VAL A 36 -7.76 16.26 -19.98
C VAL A 36 -7.82 17.00 -21.32
N LEU A 37 -8.22 16.32 -22.40
CA LEU A 37 -8.30 16.92 -23.74
C LEU A 37 -9.33 18.05 -23.80
N ASP A 38 -10.46 17.88 -23.14
CA ASP A 38 -11.53 18.89 -23.12
C ASP A 38 -11.05 20.17 -22.43
N ILE A 39 -10.28 20.07 -21.35
CA ILE A 39 -9.72 21.23 -20.66
C ILE A 39 -8.63 21.92 -21.50
N PHE A 40 -7.83 21.18 -22.27
CA PHE A 40 -6.89 21.79 -23.21
C PHE A 40 -7.61 22.64 -24.27
N ASN A 41 -8.72 22.15 -24.80
CA ASN A 41 -9.50 22.87 -25.80
C ASN A 41 -10.30 24.03 -25.19
N ALA A 42 -10.84 23.84 -23.99
CA ALA A 42 -11.64 24.85 -23.31
C ALA A 42 -10.82 26.06 -22.83
N LEU A 43 -9.50 25.91 -22.68
CA LEU A 43 -8.57 26.97 -22.32
C LEU A 43 -7.77 27.52 -23.53
N ASP A 44 -8.08 27.07 -24.74
CA ASP A 44 -7.47 27.60 -25.96
C ASP A 44 -8.33 28.77 -26.47
N ASP A 45 -7.81 30.00 -26.34
CA ASP A 45 -8.48 31.19 -26.87
C ASP A 45 -7.83 31.59 -28.21
N PRO A 46 -8.55 31.44 -29.34
CA PRO A 46 -8.01 31.80 -30.66
C PRO A 46 -7.72 33.30 -30.81
N ASN A 47 -8.34 34.16 -29.99
CA ASN A 47 -8.14 35.60 -30.04
C ASN A 47 -6.93 36.06 -29.19
N ASP A 48 -6.61 35.32 -28.13
CA ASP A 48 -5.49 35.60 -27.24
C ASP A 48 -4.51 34.44 -27.15
N LYS A 49 -3.50 34.48 -28.03
CA LYS A 49 -2.42 33.49 -28.05
C LYS A 49 -1.65 33.43 -26.72
N PHE A 50 -1.56 34.54 -25.97
CA PHE A 50 -0.83 34.54 -24.70
C PHE A 50 -1.55 33.65 -23.68
N VAL A 51 -2.87 33.75 -23.58
CA VAL A 51 -3.70 32.88 -22.72
C VAL A 51 -3.53 31.41 -23.11
N SER A 52 -3.54 31.09 -24.40
CA SER A 52 -3.30 29.72 -24.89
C SER A 52 -1.91 29.16 -24.56
N TYR A 53 -0.87 29.99 -24.52
CA TYR A 53 0.46 29.53 -24.09
C TYR A 53 0.50 29.29 -22.58
N VAL A 54 -0.09 30.20 -21.79
CA VAL A 54 -0.15 30.07 -20.33
C VAL A 54 -1.00 28.86 -19.92
N SER A 55 -2.11 28.58 -20.60
CA SER A 55 -2.94 27.40 -20.33
C SER A 55 -2.20 26.08 -20.58
N ARG A 56 -1.43 25.98 -21.67
CA ARG A 56 -0.58 24.82 -21.94
C ARG A 56 0.49 24.64 -20.86
N LEU A 57 1.19 25.72 -20.48
CA LEU A 57 2.19 25.66 -19.42
C LEU A 57 1.56 25.25 -18.07
N TYR A 58 0.39 25.80 -17.77
CA TYR A 58 -0.37 25.46 -16.57
C TYR A 58 -0.70 23.98 -16.50
N LEU A 59 -1.27 23.40 -17.56
CA LEU A 59 -1.64 21.98 -17.61
C LEU A 59 -0.41 21.06 -17.68
N TYR A 60 0.61 21.41 -18.47
CA TYR A 60 1.85 20.63 -18.58
C TYR A 60 2.68 20.62 -17.31
N THR A 61 2.54 21.63 -16.44
CA THR A 61 3.17 21.58 -15.10
C THR A 61 2.27 20.89 -14.09
N PHE A 62 0.96 21.14 -14.12
CA PHE A 62 0.02 20.55 -13.16
C PHE A 62 -0.09 19.03 -13.28
N ILE A 63 -0.30 18.49 -14.48
CA ILE A 63 -0.59 17.07 -14.69
C ILE A 63 0.58 16.18 -14.22
N PRO A 64 1.83 16.38 -14.69
CA PRO A 64 2.95 15.56 -14.25
C PRO A 64 3.27 15.75 -12.77
N LEU A 65 3.17 16.98 -12.25
CA LEU A 65 3.42 17.26 -10.83
C LEU A 65 2.42 16.51 -9.93
N MET A 66 1.15 16.46 -10.31
CA MET A 66 0.13 15.83 -9.49
C MET A 66 0.16 14.30 -9.64
N ILE A 67 0.39 13.77 -10.85
CA ILE A 67 0.49 12.32 -11.07
C ILE A 67 1.79 11.76 -10.48
N TYR A 68 2.96 12.30 -10.85
CA TYR A 68 4.25 11.77 -10.40
C TYR A 68 4.66 12.28 -9.02
N GLY A 69 4.16 13.44 -8.59
CA GLY A 69 4.45 13.99 -7.26
C GLY A 69 3.46 13.47 -6.22
N LEU A 70 2.17 13.73 -6.36
CA LEU A 70 1.20 13.36 -5.32
C LEU A 70 0.76 11.90 -5.41
N VAL A 71 0.22 11.48 -6.56
CA VAL A 71 -0.38 10.14 -6.69
C VAL A 71 0.68 9.06 -6.53
N ASN A 72 1.85 9.22 -7.14
CA ASN A 72 2.94 8.26 -7.00
C ASN A 72 3.47 8.15 -5.57
N ILE A 73 3.69 9.28 -4.87
CA ILE A 73 4.13 9.24 -3.47
C ILE A 73 3.05 8.60 -2.58
N PHE A 74 1.78 8.93 -2.80
CA PHE A 74 0.67 8.31 -2.07
C PHE A 74 0.59 6.80 -2.30
N LEU A 75 0.80 6.35 -3.56
CA LEU A 75 0.86 4.94 -3.92
C LEU A 75 2.02 4.26 -3.17
N VAL A 76 3.22 4.84 -3.19
CA VAL A 76 4.40 4.31 -2.49
C VAL A 76 4.15 4.17 -0.99
N ILE A 77 3.54 5.17 -0.36
CA ILE A 77 3.22 5.12 1.08
C ILE A 77 2.21 4.01 1.38
N THR A 78 1.17 3.89 0.55
CA THR A 78 0.12 2.87 0.73
C THR A 78 0.67 1.47 0.50
N GLU A 79 1.48 1.29 -0.55
CA GLU A 79 2.18 0.04 -0.84
C GLU A 79 3.11 -0.35 0.31
N GLU A 80 3.86 0.60 0.87
CA GLU A 80 4.75 0.34 1.99
C GLU A 80 3.99 -0.09 3.24
N ALA A 81 2.90 0.60 3.58
CA ALA A 81 2.07 0.21 4.72
C ALA A 81 1.46 -1.19 4.52
N TYR A 82 0.99 -1.49 3.31
CA TYR A 82 0.49 -2.82 2.97
C TYR A 82 1.59 -3.89 3.11
N ARG A 83 2.77 -3.64 2.54
CA ARG A 83 3.91 -4.55 2.62
C ARG A 83 4.33 -4.83 4.06
N GLN A 84 4.40 -3.80 4.91
CA GLN A 84 4.72 -3.97 6.32
C GLN A 84 3.69 -4.86 7.04
N SER A 85 2.40 -4.67 6.76
CA SER A 85 1.35 -5.51 7.37
C SER A 85 1.46 -6.98 6.97
N VAL A 86 1.83 -7.25 5.72
CA VAL A 86 2.01 -8.62 5.21
C VAL A 86 3.25 -9.28 5.82
N ILE A 87 4.37 -8.56 5.93
CA ILE A 87 5.60 -9.08 6.54
C ILE A 87 5.36 -9.45 8.01
N GLN A 88 4.66 -8.60 8.76
CA GLN A 88 4.33 -8.89 10.16
C GLN A 88 3.48 -10.17 10.30
N ALA A 89 2.49 -10.35 9.42
CA ALA A 89 1.68 -11.56 9.41
C ALA A 89 2.50 -12.82 9.06
N ASP A 90 3.43 -12.74 8.10
CA ASP A 90 4.31 -13.87 7.76
C ASP A 90 5.27 -14.24 8.90
N GLU A 91 5.84 -13.24 9.59
CA GLU A 91 6.71 -13.47 10.74
C GLU A 91 5.98 -14.17 11.89
N GLU A 92 4.73 -13.79 12.18
CA GLU A 92 3.93 -14.48 13.18
C GLU A 92 3.66 -15.94 12.78
N MET A 93 3.34 -16.19 11.52
CA MET A 93 3.11 -17.54 10.99
C MET A 93 4.37 -18.40 11.03
N ARG A 94 5.53 -17.81 10.73
CA ARG A 94 6.85 -18.47 10.88
C ARG A 94 7.12 -18.83 12.33
N LYS A 95 6.95 -17.90 13.27
CA LYS A 95 7.13 -18.17 14.71
C LYS A 95 6.19 -19.28 15.21
N ARG A 96 4.94 -19.30 14.74
CA ARG A 96 3.99 -20.38 15.09
C ARG A 96 4.42 -21.73 14.51
N THR A 97 4.93 -21.74 13.28
CA THR A 97 5.42 -22.96 12.63
C THR A 97 6.66 -23.50 13.33
N ASP A 98 7.62 -22.63 13.64
CA ASP A 98 8.88 -22.94 14.32
C ASP A 98 8.62 -23.48 15.74
N LYS A 99 7.79 -22.77 16.52
CA LYS A 99 7.34 -23.24 17.83
C LYS A 99 6.64 -24.59 17.72
N ARG A 100 5.83 -24.80 16.69
CA ARG A 100 5.14 -26.08 16.48
C ARG A 100 6.15 -27.18 16.16
N THR A 101 7.16 -26.95 15.31
CA THR A 101 8.21 -27.93 15.03
C THR A 101 9.04 -28.28 16.26
N ASP A 102 9.38 -27.30 17.09
CA ASP A 102 10.09 -27.54 18.35
C ASP A 102 9.25 -28.41 19.30
N LEU A 103 7.96 -28.09 19.44
CA LEU A 103 7.04 -28.88 20.25
C LEU A 103 6.93 -30.33 19.77
N TRP A 104 6.96 -30.57 18.45
CA TRP A 104 6.96 -31.94 17.91
C TRP A 104 8.25 -32.68 18.23
N ALA A 105 9.42 -32.04 18.10
CA ALA A 105 10.70 -32.63 18.43
C ALA A 105 10.81 -33.01 19.92
N ASP A 106 10.30 -32.15 20.80
CA ASP A 106 10.19 -32.43 22.24
C ASP A 106 9.28 -33.65 22.47
N LEU A 107 8.09 -33.70 21.87
CA LEU A 107 7.17 -34.82 22.01
C LEU A 107 7.78 -36.15 21.54
N GLU A 108 8.53 -36.15 20.44
CA GLU A 108 9.24 -37.33 19.93
C GLU A 108 10.33 -37.81 20.90
N THR A 109 11.09 -36.88 21.49
CA THR A 109 12.11 -37.23 22.49
C THR A 109 11.49 -37.80 23.75
N TRP A 110 10.42 -37.21 24.28
CA TRP A 110 9.68 -37.76 25.42
C TRP A 110 9.13 -39.16 25.16
N ALA A 111 8.53 -39.38 23.98
CA ALA A 111 8.01 -40.69 23.60
C ALA A 111 9.13 -41.75 23.56
N SER A 112 10.32 -41.40 23.05
CA SER A 112 11.47 -42.30 23.05
C SER A 112 11.96 -42.64 24.47
N MET A 113 12.02 -41.65 25.37
CA MET A 113 12.42 -41.85 26.77
C MET A 113 11.43 -42.74 27.51
N GLU A 114 10.14 -42.55 27.29
CA GLU A 114 9.10 -43.36 27.91
C GLU A 114 9.16 -44.82 27.44
N GLN A 115 9.45 -45.07 26.16
CA GLN A 115 9.69 -46.42 25.64
C GLN A 115 10.88 -47.08 26.33
N VAL A 116 12.01 -46.36 26.48
CA VAL A 116 13.20 -46.87 27.19
C VAL A 116 12.91 -47.16 28.66
N ALA A 117 12.18 -46.27 29.34
CA ALA A 117 11.80 -46.45 30.75
C ALA A 117 10.90 -47.67 30.94
N ARG A 118 9.89 -47.85 30.08
CA ARG A 118 9.01 -49.04 30.10
C ARG A 118 9.79 -50.32 29.85
N GLN A 119 10.74 -50.29 28.93
CA GLN A 119 11.62 -51.43 28.63
C GLN A 119 12.53 -51.76 29.83
N ALA A 120 13.17 -50.77 30.45
CA ALA A 120 13.99 -50.96 31.66
C ALA A 120 13.16 -51.50 32.84
N GLN A 121 11.93 -51.02 33.01
CA GLN A 121 11.02 -51.48 34.06
C GLN A 121 10.57 -52.94 33.84
N GLN A 122 10.41 -53.37 32.59
CA GLN A 122 10.15 -54.76 32.25
C GLN A 122 11.31 -55.68 32.66
N TYR A 123 12.56 -55.25 32.45
CA TYR A 123 13.76 -55.98 32.89
C TYR A 123 13.95 -56.00 34.41
N LEU A 124 13.53 -54.95 35.13
CA LEU A 124 13.65 -54.86 36.59
C LEU A 124 12.52 -55.61 37.34
N SER A 125 11.43 -55.95 36.65
CA SER A 125 10.27 -56.63 37.25
C SER A 125 10.53 -58.04 37.80
N PRO A 126 11.43 -58.89 37.23
CA PRO A 126 11.81 -60.18 37.80
C PRO A 126 12.86 -60.01 38.91
N ALA A 127 13.86 -59.16 38.71
CA ALA A 127 14.95 -58.95 39.67
C ALA A 127 14.49 -58.39 41.03
N ARG A 128 13.42 -57.57 41.03
CA ARG A 128 12.80 -57.07 42.27
C ARG A 128 12.09 -58.17 43.08
N ARG A 129 11.69 -59.29 42.46
CA ARG A 129 11.05 -60.43 43.16
C ARG A 129 12.04 -61.36 43.88
N GLU A 130 13.34 -61.24 43.60
CA GLU A 130 14.37 -62.08 44.25
C GLU A 130 15.03 -61.41 45.47
N LEU A 131 14.73 -60.12 45.71
CA LEU A 131 15.31 -59.32 46.79
C LEU A 131 14.36 -59.08 47.99
N PHE A 132 13.17 -59.69 47.99
CA PHE A 132 12.21 -59.69 49.10
C PHE A 132 11.63 -61.09 49.32
#